data_AF-A0A640T7V6-F1
#
_entry.id   AF-A0A640T7V6-F1
#
_cell.length_a   1.000
_cell.length_b   1.000
_cell.length_c   1.000
_cell.angle_alpha   90.00
_cell.angle_beta   90.00
_cell.angle_gamma   90.00
#
_symmetry.space_group_name_H-M   'P 1'
#
loop_
_entity.id
_entity.type
_entity.pdbx_description
1 polymer ?
#
loop_
_entity_poly.entity_id
_entity_poly.type
_entity_poly.pdbx_seq_one_letter_code
_entity_poly.pdbx_strand_id
1 'polypeptide(L)'
;MNPGPDGSAPNWGPKNDNVEEMLEQVAEGAAVCFAPASMALYYARPDLSWVPLTDVEPLRVALAWFEGTSSPLVRGFAEVVRELAAALREDEAERSDGESGDGADLAPG
;
A
#
# COMPACT_ATOMS: atom_id res chain seq x y z
N MET A 1 17.21 2.40 -14.83
CA MET A 1 17.13 0.92 -14.85
C MET A 1 17.50 0.44 -13.46
N ASN A 2 16.57 -0.19 -12.75
CA ASN A 2 16.90 -0.91 -11.51
C ASN A 2 17.28 -2.33 -11.93
N PRO A 3 18.56 -2.74 -11.88
CA PRO A 3 18.95 -4.09 -12.21
C PRO A 3 18.38 -5.08 -11.18
N GLY A 4 18.14 -6.32 -11.61
CA GLY A 4 17.75 -7.40 -10.73
C GLY A 4 18.83 -7.70 -9.67
N PRO A 5 18.50 -8.51 -8.64
CA PRO A 5 19.45 -8.88 -7.59
C PRO A 5 20.74 -9.52 -8.11
N ASP A 6 20.68 -10.14 -9.29
CA ASP A 6 21.75 -10.79 -10.02
C ASP A 6 22.36 -9.94 -11.16
N GLY A 7 21.94 -8.68 -11.29
CA GLY A 7 22.35 -7.78 -12.37
C GLY A 7 21.59 -7.97 -13.69
N SER A 8 20.64 -8.92 -13.76
CA SER A 8 19.81 -9.13 -14.95
C SER A 8 18.82 -7.98 -15.16
N ALA A 9 18.34 -7.82 -16.39
CA ALA A 9 17.24 -6.88 -16.64
C ALA A 9 15.95 -7.45 -16.03
N PRO A 10 15.16 -6.63 -15.31
CA PRO A 10 13.89 -7.10 -14.76
C PRO A 10 12.95 -7.52 -15.90
N ASN A 11 12.27 -8.66 -15.72
CA ASN A 11 11.17 -9.06 -16.59
C ASN A 11 9.96 -8.18 -16.27
N TRP A 12 9.57 -7.31 -17.20
CA TRP A 12 8.44 -6.42 -17.01
C TRP A 12 7.13 -7.17 -17.27
N GLY A 13 6.16 -6.96 -16.38
CA GLY A 13 4.78 -7.42 -16.60
C GLY A 13 4.08 -6.70 -17.77
N PRO A 14 2.86 -7.12 -18.11
CA PRO A 14 2.02 -6.44 -19.09
C PRO A 14 1.78 -4.97 -18.70
N LYS A 15 1.62 -4.11 -19.71
CA LYS A 15 1.23 -2.71 -19.50
C LYS A 15 -0.25 -2.65 -19.13
N ASN A 16 -0.61 -1.77 -18.21
CA ASN A 16 -1.99 -1.38 -17.91
C ASN A 16 -2.10 0.14 -17.88
N ASP A 17 -3.30 0.66 -18.12
CA ASP A 17 -3.57 2.10 -18.13
C ASP A 17 -4.43 2.55 -16.95
N ASN A 18 -5.03 1.62 -16.20
CA ASN A 18 -5.85 1.87 -15.01
C ASN A 18 -5.76 0.72 -13.98
N VAL A 19 -6.38 0.95 -12.82
CA VAL A 19 -6.36 0.02 -11.68
C VAL A 19 -7.11 -1.27 -12.02
N GLU A 20 -8.24 -1.18 -12.73
CA GLU A 20 -9.08 -2.31 -13.06
C GLU A 20 -8.34 -3.31 -13.98
N GLU A 21 -7.69 -2.81 -15.03
CA GLU A 21 -6.82 -3.61 -15.92
C GLU A 21 -5.65 -4.24 -15.16
N MET A 22 -5.02 -3.49 -14.24
CA MET A 22 -3.95 -4.03 -13.39
C MET A 22 -4.48 -5.19 -12.54
N LEU A 23 -5.65 -5.05 -11.92
CA LEU A 23 -6.26 -6.10 -11.08
C LEU A 23 -6.65 -7.33 -11.90
N GLU A 24 -7.14 -7.14 -13.13
CA GLU A 24 -7.44 -8.25 -14.05
C GLU A 24 -6.17 -9.03 -14.42
N GLN A 25 -5.07 -8.34 -14.75
CA GLN A 25 -3.79 -8.98 -15.07
C GLN A 25 -3.23 -9.80 -13.89
N VAL A 26 -3.41 -9.32 -12.65
CA VAL A 26 -3.02 -10.07 -11.45
C VAL A 26 -3.94 -11.28 -11.23
N ALA A 27 -5.25 -11.12 -11.40
CA ALA A 27 -6.22 -12.22 -11.25
C ALA A 27 -6.00 -13.33 -12.29
N GLU A 28 -5.55 -12.98 -13.50
CA GLU A 28 -5.15 -13.93 -14.55
C GLU A 28 -3.80 -14.61 -14.27
N GLY A 29 -3.07 -14.19 -13.24
CA GLY A 29 -1.75 -14.70 -12.89
C GLY A 29 -0.64 -14.22 -13.84
N ALA A 30 -0.89 -13.18 -14.65
CA ALA A 30 0.09 -12.63 -15.57
C ALA A 30 1.13 -11.73 -14.88
N ALA A 31 0.84 -11.22 -13.68
CA ALA A 31 1.72 -10.36 -12.90
C ALA A 31 1.44 -10.41 -11.39
N VAL A 32 2.38 -9.86 -10.61
CA VAL A 32 2.15 -9.40 -9.23
C VAL A 32 2.32 -7.88 -9.20
N CYS A 33 1.62 -7.20 -8.31
CA CYS A 33 1.67 -5.73 -8.21
C CYS A 33 1.80 -5.29 -6.74
N PHE A 34 2.60 -4.25 -6.52
CA PHE A 34 2.67 -3.56 -5.24
C PHE A 34 1.69 -2.40 -5.24
N ALA A 35 0.91 -2.30 -4.17
CA ALA A 35 -0.12 -1.30 -4.03
C ALA A 35 -0.19 -0.79 -2.57
N PRO A 36 -0.70 0.44 -2.35
CA PRO A 36 -1.01 0.91 -1.01
C PRO A 36 -1.95 -0.06 -0.29
N ALA A 37 -1.72 -0.32 1.00
CA ALA A 37 -2.54 -1.23 1.80
C ALA A 37 -4.04 -0.86 1.78
N SER A 38 -4.37 0.43 1.66
CA SER A 38 -5.75 0.91 1.56
C SER A 38 -6.50 0.39 0.33
N MET A 39 -5.81 -0.04 -0.75
CA MET A 39 -6.49 -0.62 -1.91
C MET A 39 -7.20 -1.92 -1.57
N ALA A 40 -6.68 -2.72 -0.63
CA ALA A 40 -7.32 -3.96 -0.18
C ALA A 40 -8.71 -3.69 0.44
N LEU A 41 -8.95 -2.49 0.97
CA LEU A 41 -10.24 -2.10 1.54
C LEU A 41 -11.31 -1.81 0.47
N TYR A 42 -10.89 -1.36 -0.70
CA TYR A 42 -11.81 -0.90 -1.77
C TYR A 42 -11.90 -1.86 -2.95
N TYR A 43 -10.87 -2.69 -3.16
CA TYR A 43 -10.75 -3.62 -4.30
C TYR A 43 -10.67 -5.08 -3.85
N ALA A 44 -11.48 -5.45 -2.86
CA ALA A 44 -11.59 -6.85 -2.43
C ALA A 44 -12.30 -7.68 -3.51
N ARG A 45 -11.63 -8.74 -3.98
CA ARG A 45 -12.18 -9.71 -4.94
C ARG A 45 -11.76 -11.13 -4.53
N PRO A 46 -12.59 -12.15 -4.79
CA PRO A 46 -12.29 -13.53 -4.40
C PRO A 46 -11.15 -14.17 -5.21
N ASP A 47 -10.83 -13.61 -6.37
CA ASP A 47 -9.75 -14.05 -7.26
C ASP A 47 -8.42 -13.33 -7.01
N LEU A 48 -8.35 -12.49 -5.97
CA LEU A 48 -7.14 -11.77 -5.57
C LEU A 48 -6.78 -12.09 -4.11
N SER A 49 -5.48 -12.26 -3.88
CA SER A 49 -4.91 -12.36 -2.54
C SER A 49 -4.05 -11.13 -2.25
N TRP A 50 -4.39 -10.40 -1.18
CA TRP A 50 -3.62 -9.26 -0.70
C TRP A 50 -2.62 -9.72 0.36
N VAL A 51 -1.32 -9.55 0.10
CA VAL A 51 -0.25 -9.99 1.00
C VAL A 51 0.51 -8.76 1.52
N PRO A 52 0.66 -8.58 2.85
CA PRO A 52 1.46 -7.49 3.40
C PRO A 52 2.92 -7.56 2.96
N LEU A 53 3.47 -6.43 2.53
CA LEU A 53 4.89 -6.28 2.19
C LEU A 53 5.61 -5.53 3.32
N THR A 54 6.47 -6.22 4.06
CA THR A 54 7.05 -5.71 5.32
C THR A 54 8.53 -5.34 5.25
N ASP A 55 9.30 -5.92 4.32
CA ASP A 55 10.75 -5.70 4.21
C ASP A 55 11.11 -4.55 3.25
N VAL A 56 10.25 -3.52 3.21
CA VAL A 56 10.47 -2.32 2.40
C VAL A 56 10.04 -1.07 3.17
N GLU A 57 10.62 0.06 2.78
CA GLU A 57 10.18 1.35 3.29
C GLU A 57 8.68 1.59 2.95
N PRO A 58 7.84 2.00 3.91
CA PRO A 58 6.43 2.25 3.66
C PRO A 58 6.20 3.34 2.59
N LEU A 59 5.16 3.12 1.78
CA LEU A 59 4.67 4.14 0.87
C LEU A 59 4.12 5.34 1.67
N ARG A 60 4.62 6.55 1.38
CA ARG A 60 4.17 7.79 2.02
C ARG A 60 3.21 8.58 1.13
N VAL A 61 2.10 9.01 1.71
CA VAL A 61 1.18 9.99 1.10
C VAL A 61 1.42 11.35 1.73
N ALA A 62 1.54 12.39 0.90
CA ALA A 62 1.78 13.76 1.35
C ALA A 62 0.63 14.68 0.95
N LEU A 63 0.22 15.55 1.88
CA LEU A 63 -0.63 16.69 1.59
C LEU A 63 0.25 17.88 1.21
N ALA A 64 0.04 18.44 0.02
CA ALA A 64 0.82 19.55 -0.50
C ALA A 64 -0.06 20.66 -1.08
N TRP A 65 0.46 21.90 -1.03
CA TRP A 65 -0.16 23.10 -1.61
C TRP A 65 0.92 24.07 -2.06
N PHE A 66 0.57 25.05 -2.88
CA PHE A 66 1.53 26.06 -3.35
C PHE A 66 2.04 26.93 -2.20
N GLU A 67 3.33 27.24 -2.24
CA GLU A 67 3.95 28.22 -1.35
C GLU A 67 3.22 29.57 -1.43
N GLY A 68 3.02 30.22 -0.29
CA GLY A 68 2.25 31.47 -0.19
C GLY A 68 0.72 31.30 -0.09
N THR A 69 0.20 30.08 -0.16
CA THR A 69 -1.24 29.84 0.08
C THR A 69 -1.62 30.18 1.52
N SER A 70 -2.49 31.19 1.72
CA SER A 70 -2.94 31.66 3.04
C SER A 70 -4.39 31.27 3.38
N SER A 71 -4.97 30.31 2.66
CA SER A 71 -6.36 29.88 2.82
C SER A 71 -6.62 29.25 4.20
N PRO A 72 -7.58 29.77 4.99
CA PRO A 72 -8.01 29.14 6.24
C PRO A 72 -8.52 27.70 6.05
N LEU A 73 -9.12 27.41 4.89
CA LEU A 73 -9.62 26.06 4.58
C LEU A 73 -8.49 25.05 4.39
N VAL A 74 -7.40 25.46 3.74
CA VAL A 74 -6.21 24.59 3.57
C VAL A 74 -5.59 24.30 4.94
N ARG A 75 -5.52 25.31 5.81
CA ARG A 75 -5.02 25.14 7.18
C ARG A 75 -5.90 24.19 7.99
N GLY A 76 -7.21 24.41 8.02
CA GLY A 76 -8.14 23.56 8.75
C GLY A 76 -8.14 22.12 8.23
N PHE A 77 -8.07 21.92 6.91
CA PHE A 77 -7.94 20.59 6.34
C PHE A 77 -6.62 19.91 6.76
N ALA A 78 -5.50 20.64 6.73
CA ALA A 78 -4.21 20.10 7.17
C ALA A 78 -4.18 19.76 8.67
N GLU A 79 -4.90 20.50 9.51
CA GLU A 79 -5.08 20.19 10.93
C GLU A 79 -5.83 18.86 11.11
N VAL A 80 -6.99 18.69 10.46
CA VAL A 80 -7.77 17.43 10.50
C VAL A 80 -6.95 16.25 10.00
N VAL A 81 -6.20 16.42 8.89
CA VAL A 81 -5.34 15.35 8.34
C VAL A 81 -4.25 14.97 9.34
N ARG A 82 -3.63 15.93 10.04
CA ARG A 82 -2.61 15.64 11.06
C ARG A 82 -3.17 14.87 12.24
N GLU A 83 -4.35 15.25 12.72
CA GLU A 83 -5.04 14.58 13.82
C GLU A 83 -5.36 13.11 13.45
N LEU A 84 -6.01 12.89 12.31
CA LEU A 84 -6.34 11.55 11.84
C LEU A 84 -5.10 10.70 11.56
N ALA A 85 -4.07 11.28 10.95
CA ALA A 85 -2.84 10.55 10.67
C ALA A 85 -2.05 10.20 11.94
N ALA A 86 -2.19 10.96 13.03
CA ALA A 86 -1.61 10.61 14.32
C ALA A 86 -2.34 9.43 14.95
N ALA A 87 -3.68 9.49 15.00
CA ALA A 87 -4.50 8.40 15.52
C ALA A 87 -4.29 7.07 14.78
N LEU A 88 -4.17 7.11 13.44
CA LEU A 88 -3.91 5.90 12.65
C LEU A 88 -2.54 5.27 12.95
N ARG A 89 -1.52 6.08 13.23
CA ARG A 89 -0.18 5.58 13.61
C ARG A 89 -0.18 4.91 14.99
N GLU A 90 -0.98 5.43 15.91
CA GLU A 90 -1.17 4.82 17.23
C GLU A 90 -1.88 3.46 17.10
N ASP A 91 -2.95 3.38 16.29
CA ASP A 91 -3.69 2.12 16.02
C ASP A 91 -2.80 1.05 15.34
N GLU A 92 -1.93 1.46 14.41
CA GLU A 92 -0.96 0.57 13.75
C GLU A 92 0.13 0.07 14.71
N ALA A 93 0.64 0.92 15.60
CA ALA A 93 1.61 0.53 16.61
C ALA A 93 1.03 -0.50 17.59
N GLU A 94 -0.22 -0.29 18.03
CA GLU A 94 -0.93 -1.22 18.92
C GLU A 94 -1.20 -2.58 18.25
N ARG A 95 -1.55 -2.63 16.95
CA ARG A 95 -1.67 -3.90 16.21
C ARG A 95 -0.33 -4.62 16.06
N SER A 96 0.75 -3.89 15.74
CA SER A 96 2.07 -4.50 15.56
C SER A 96 2.58 -5.16 16.85
N ASP A 97 2.27 -4.61 18.02
CA ASP A 97 2.66 -5.18 19.31
C ASP A 97 1.83 -6.44 19.68
N GLY A 98 0.61 -6.55 19.15
CA GLY A 98 -0.29 -7.70 19.37
C GLY A 98 -0.01 -8.92 18.48
N GLU A 99 0.60 -8.74 17.31
CA GLU A 99 0.78 -9.82 16.32
C GLU A 99 2.04 -10.69 16.56
N SER A 100 2.85 -10.36 17.58
CA SER A 100 4.02 -11.17 17.98
C SER A 100 3.66 -12.50 18.67
N GLY A 101 2.39 -12.87 18.75
CA GLY A 101 1.89 -13.99 19.57
C GLY A 101 1.34 -15.22 18.86
N ASP A 102 1.10 -15.21 17.54
CA ASP A 102 0.37 -16.33 16.89
C ASP A 102 0.88 -16.61 15.47
N GLY A 103 2.09 -17.18 15.41
CA GLY A 103 2.77 -17.59 14.16
C GLY A 103 3.15 -19.05 14.19
N ALA A 104 2.28 -19.93 14.67
CA ALA A 104 2.44 -21.36 14.50
C ALA A 104 1.09 -21.98 14.15
N ASP A 105 1.10 -22.68 13.03
CA ASP A 105 0.03 -23.51 12.48
C ASP A 105 -0.93 -22.79 11.52
N LEU A 106 -0.72 -23.03 10.23
CA LEU A 106 -1.76 -23.42 9.27
C LEU A 106 -1.12 -23.74 7.91
N ALA A 107 -0.60 -24.96 7.82
CA ALA A 107 -0.78 -25.80 6.63
C ALA A 107 -1.30 -27.14 7.17
N PRO A 108 -2.32 -27.76 6.55
CA PRO A 108 -1.96 -28.72 5.50
C PRO A 108 -3.00 -28.87 4.37
N GLY A 109 -2.57 -29.49 3.27
CA GLY A 109 -3.44 -30.25 2.35
C GLY A 109 -3.26 -29.96 0.89
#